data_AF-A0A968UHM0-F1
#
_entry.id   AF-A0A968UHM0-F1
#
_cell.length_a   1.000
_cell.length_b   1.000
_cell.length_c   1.000
_cell.angle_alpha   90.00
_cell.angle_beta   90.00
_cell.angle_gamma   90.00
#
_symmetry.space_group_name_H-M   'P 1'
#
loop_
_entity.id
_entity.type
_entity.pdbx_description
1 polymer ?
#
loop_
_entity_poly.entity_id
_entity_poly.type
_entity_poly.pdbx_seq_one_letter_code
_entity_poly.pdbx_strand_id
1 'polypeptide(L)'
;MMPMFEAWHKKRPEPFMVILDEIDKFFPSRELKDSEAILSEYVKFFKVIRSLAQSYQCLTTLVVAYRPHINRHNLLTPSVGENPMFKSFQEEYLGFLSPKDTKSMIQEIGMWKDIVWDDDAAERVFYYCGGHPLVCRYFASMACKGGSLKHIDMERVEFVADDVVKTFRKNDIGNYYKEAVWALLTEHEHEVLAEICKKSDIITHTSEDHQDALINLERFGLVRTENNMSCLTANLFDSWLRGRLGI
;
A
#
# COMPACT_ATOMS: atom_id res chain seq x y z
N MET A 1 17.60 -29.27 15.83
CA MET A 1 17.62 -27.91 15.23
C MET A 1 18.82 -27.06 15.69
N MET A 2 19.52 -27.40 16.79
CA MET A 2 20.72 -26.67 17.28
C MET A 2 22.04 -26.78 16.47
N PRO A 3 22.39 -27.91 15.81
CA PRO A 3 23.75 -28.07 15.25
C PRO A 3 24.09 -27.06 14.15
N MET A 4 23.09 -26.65 13.36
CA MET A 4 23.27 -25.70 12.27
C MET A 4 23.47 -24.27 12.79
N PHE A 5 22.72 -23.88 13.82
CA PHE A 5 22.89 -22.58 14.48
C PHE A 5 24.25 -22.47 15.16
N GLU A 6 24.66 -23.48 15.92
CA GLU A 6 25.96 -23.48 16.61
C GLU A 6 27.12 -23.40 15.61
N ALA A 7 27.03 -24.15 14.51
CA ALA A 7 28.02 -24.10 13.44
C ALA A 7 28.08 -22.75 12.73
N TRP A 8 26.94 -22.09 12.55
CA TRP A 8 26.86 -20.77 11.93
C TRP A 8 27.34 -19.66 12.87
N HIS A 9 26.84 -19.61 14.12
CA HIS A 9 27.23 -18.61 15.11
C HIS A 9 28.74 -18.62 15.39
N LYS A 10 29.36 -19.82 15.41
CA LYS A 10 30.81 -19.98 15.55
C LYS A 10 31.61 -19.36 14.40
N LYS A 11 31.02 -19.24 13.20
CA LYS A 11 31.68 -18.73 11.99
C LYS A 11 31.25 -17.31 11.60
N ARG A 12 30.06 -16.88 11.98
CA ARG A 12 29.45 -15.58 11.66
C ARG A 12 28.61 -15.11 12.85
N PRO A 13 29.13 -14.18 13.67
CA PRO A 13 28.42 -13.69 14.84
C PRO A 13 27.26 -12.75 14.48
N GLU A 14 27.21 -12.21 13.26
CA GLU A 14 26.18 -11.26 12.85
C GLU A 14 24.83 -11.94 12.61
N PRO A 15 23.69 -11.34 13.03
CA PRO A 15 22.36 -11.86 12.75
C PRO A 15 22.09 -12.02 11.26
N PHE A 16 21.46 -13.14 10.87
CA PHE A 16 20.90 -13.31 9.54
C PHE A 16 19.61 -12.49 9.42
N MET A 17 19.45 -11.74 8.34
CA MET A 17 18.22 -11.02 8.07
C MET A 17 17.32 -11.83 7.14
N VAL A 18 16.06 -12.02 7.54
CA VAL A 18 15.01 -12.57 6.69
C VAL A 18 14.00 -11.47 6.41
N ILE A 19 13.75 -11.24 5.12
CA ILE A 19 12.71 -10.33 4.64
C ILE A 19 11.58 -11.20 4.07
N LEU A 20 10.38 -11.06 4.62
CA LEU A 20 9.18 -11.73 4.12
C LEU A 20 8.30 -10.67 3.46
N ASP A 21 8.32 -10.66 2.13
CA ASP A 21 7.50 -9.76 1.33
C ASP A 21 6.09 -10.33 1.12
N GLU A 22 5.11 -9.44 1.04
CA GLU A 22 3.67 -9.76 0.89
C GLU A 22 3.18 -10.86 1.84
N ILE A 23 3.47 -10.72 3.14
CA ILE A 23 3.17 -11.75 4.14
C ILE A 23 1.68 -12.09 4.23
N ASP A 24 0.80 -11.21 3.79
CA ASP A 24 -0.64 -11.47 3.73
C ASP A 24 -0.97 -12.65 2.80
N LYS A 25 -0.10 -12.99 1.85
CA LYS A 25 -0.23 -14.21 1.03
C LYS A 25 0.15 -15.48 1.79
N PHE A 26 1.01 -15.35 2.80
CA PHE A 26 1.40 -16.44 3.71
C PHE A 26 0.43 -16.57 4.89
N PHE A 27 -0.20 -15.48 5.30
CA PHE A 27 -1.16 -15.44 6.39
C PHE A 27 -2.56 -15.81 5.84
N PRO A 28 -3.09 -17.01 6.11
CA PRO A 28 -4.37 -17.41 5.53
C PRO A 28 -5.47 -16.48 6.02
N SER A 29 -6.34 -16.02 5.12
CA SER A 29 -7.57 -15.34 5.54
C SER A 29 -8.34 -16.25 6.50
N ARG A 30 -8.79 -15.68 7.63
CA ARG A 30 -9.60 -16.39 8.64
C ARG A 30 -10.89 -16.98 8.06
N GLU A 31 -11.30 -16.50 6.89
CA GLU A 31 -12.52 -16.91 6.19
C GLU A 31 -12.34 -18.14 5.29
N LEU A 32 -11.11 -18.62 5.12
CA LEU A 32 -10.87 -19.86 4.37
C LEU A 32 -11.43 -21.06 5.15
N LYS A 33 -12.56 -21.59 4.69
CA LYS A 33 -13.06 -22.92 5.09
C LYS A 33 -11.96 -23.96 4.90
N ASP A 34 -11.82 -24.87 5.85
CA ASP A 34 -10.84 -25.98 5.86
C ASP A 34 -9.35 -25.58 5.93
N SER A 35 -9.04 -24.38 6.44
CA SER A 35 -7.66 -23.85 6.53
C SER A 35 -6.82 -24.34 7.72
N GLU A 36 -7.33 -25.23 8.58
CA GLU A 36 -6.67 -25.60 9.85
C GLU A 36 -5.28 -26.22 9.67
N ALA A 37 -5.10 -27.08 8.65
CA ALA A 37 -3.81 -27.69 8.36
C ALA A 37 -2.78 -26.64 7.93
N ILE A 38 -3.18 -25.71 7.05
CA ILE A 38 -2.33 -24.60 6.57
C ILE A 38 -1.97 -23.67 7.73
N LEU A 39 -2.96 -23.31 8.55
CA LEU A 39 -2.74 -22.47 9.73
C LEU A 39 -1.84 -23.17 10.76
N SER A 40 -1.93 -24.50 10.90
CA SER A 40 -1.04 -25.27 11.78
C SER A 40 0.40 -25.28 11.27
N GLU A 41 0.61 -25.36 9.95
CA GLU A 41 1.94 -25.23 9.34
C GLU A 41 2.51 -23.81 9.49
N TYR A 42 1.67 -22.80 9.29
CA TYR A 42 1.99 -21.40 9.59
C TYR A 42 2.48 -21.25 11.03
N VAL A 43 1.75 -21.79 12.01
CA VAL A 43 2.16 -21.74 13.43
C VAL A 43 3.50 -22.42 13.65
N LYS A 44 3.73 -23.59 13.07
CA LYS A 44 5.02 -24.31 13.20
C LYS A 44 6.17 -23.48 12.62
N PHE A 45 6.00 -22.94 11.42
CA PHE A 45 7.01 -22.13 10.74
C PHE A 45 7.35 -20.89 11.58
N PHE A 46 6.34 -20.11 11.98
CA PHE A 46 6.58 -18.85 12.70
C PHE A 46 7.03 -19.04 14.14
N LYS A 47 6.71 -20.17 14.80
CA LYS A 47 7.32 -20.53 16.09
C LYS A 47 8.84 -20.71 15.96
N VAL A 48 9.31 -21.33 14.87
CA VAL A 48 10.75 -21.47 14.61
C VAL A 48 11.37 -20.10 14.36
N ILE A 49 10.79 -19.31 13.47
CA ILE A 49 11.27 -17.95 13.16
C ILE A 49 11.35 -17.09 14.42
N ARG A 50 10.28 -17.06 15.23
CA ARG A 50 10.25 -16.31 16.49
C ARG A 50 11.30 -16.79 17.48
N SER A 51 11.49 -18.10 17.61
CA SER A 51 12.51 -18.66 18.51
C SER A 51 13.91 -18.24 18.08
N LEU A 52 14.22 -18.32 16.78
CA LEU A 52 15.50 -17.90 16.22
C LEU A 52 15.76 -16.39 16.42
N ALA A 53 14.71 -15.56 16.32
CA ALA A 53 14.81 -14.13 16.50
C ALA A 53 14.92 -13.70 17.97
N GLN A 54 14.07 -14.22 18.85
CA GLN A 54 13.96 -13.76 20.24
C GLN A 54 14.86 -14.54 21.20
N SER A 55 14.88 -15.87 21.11
CA SER A 55 15.59 -16.71 22.07
C SER A 55 17.06 -16.88 21.71
N TYR A 56 17.36 -17.02 20.42
CA TYR A 56 18.73 -17.25 19.93
C TYR A 56 19.41 -15.99 19.38
N GLN A 57 18.63 -14.91 19.12
CA GLN A 57 19.12 -13.63 18.60
C GLN A 57 20.00 -13.74 17.33
N CYS A 58 19.85 -14.83 16.56
CA CYS A 58 20.54 -15.03 15.29
C CYS A 58 19.77 -14.52 14.09
N LEU A 59 18.50 -14.15 14.27
CA LEU A 59 17.63 -13.81 13.17
C LEU A 59 17.03 -12.43 13.41
N THR A 60 17.17 -11.55 12.43
CA THR A 60 16.38 -10.32 12.34
C THR A 60 15.31 -10.52 11.27
N THR A 61 14.06 -10.27 11.61
CA THR A 61 12.95 -10.41 10.65
C THR A 61 12.35 -9.07 10.30
N LEU A 62 12.31 -8.79 9.00
CA LEU A 62 11.53 -7.71 8.40
C LEU A 62 10.35 -8.33 7.66
N VAL A 63 9.16 -7.79 7.90
CA VAL A 63 7.94 -8.28 7.27
C VAL A 63 7.26 -7.12 6.56
N VAL A 64 6.88 -7.34 5.30
CA VAL A 64 6.11 -6.40 4.50
C VAL A 64 4.70 -6.96 4.36
N ALA A 65 3.72 -6.14 4.71
CA ALA A 65 2.32 -6.51 4.71
C ALA A 65 1.46 -5.34 4.22
N TYR A 66 0.38 -5.65 3.52
CA TYR A 66 -0.69 -4.71 3.22
C TYR A 66 -1.47 -4.37 4.49
N ARG A 67 -1.68 -5.34 5.39
CA ARG A 67 -2.39 -5.13 6.66
C ARG A 67 -1.57 -5.67 7.85
N PRO A 68 -1.63 -5.01 9.02
CA PRO A 68 -0.86 -5.42 10.20
C PRO A 68 -1.45 -6.66 10.91
N HIS A 69 -2.29 -7.46 10.25
CA HIS A 69 -3.03 -8.56 10.87
C HIS A 69 -2.10 -9.59 11.52
N ILE A 70 -0.96 -9.88 10.88
CA ILE A 70 0.06 -10.78 11.43
C ILE A 70 0.56 -10.34 12.82
N ASN A 71 0.54 -9.05 13.13
CA ASN A 71 1.01 -8.51 14.40
C ASN A 71 -0.13 -8.23 15.40
N ARG A 72 -1.36 -8.00 14.92
CA ARG A 72 -2.51 -7.59 15.74
C ARG A 72 -3.49 -8.70 16.09
N HIS A 73 -3.50 -9.79 15.35
CA HIS A 73 -4.42 -10.90 15.58
C HIS A 73 -3.82 -11.94 16.52
N ASN A 74 -4.35 -12.05 17.75
CA ASN A 74 -3.89 -13.05 18.73
C ASN A 74 -4.39 -14.46 18.39
N LEU A 75 -5.70 -14.66 18.27
CA LEU A 75 -6.29 -15.97 17.96
C LEU A 75 -6.41 -16.15 16.45
N LEU A 76 -5.94 -17.27 15.90
CA LEU A 76 -6.15 -17.63 14.50
C LEU A 76 -7.54 -18.26 14.33
N THR A 77 -7.72 -19.43 14.95
CA THR A 77 -9.01 -20.14 15.10
C THR A 77 -9.04 -20.82 16.47
N PRO A 78 -10.23 -21.21 16.98
CA PRO A 78 -10.32 -21.97 18.23
C PRO A 78 -9.55 -23.30 18.22
N SER A 79 -9.43 -23.95 17.06
CA SER A 79 -8.78 -25.25 16.88
C SER A 79 -7.26 -25.17 16.72
N VAL A 80 -6.75 -24.13 16.04
CA VAL A 80 -5.30 -23.94 15.80
C VAL A 80 -4.63 -23.22 16.97
N GLY A 81 -5.35 -22.33 17.63
CA GLY A 81 -4.85 -21.53 18.74
C GLY A 81 -4.20 -20.21 18.32
N GLU A 82 -3.17 -19.82 19.05
CA GLU A 82 -2.59 -18.47 18.97
C GLU A 82 -1.64 -18.29 17.79
N ASN A 83 -1.64 -17.07 17.26
CA ASN A 83 -0.69 -16.58 16.30
C ASN A 83 0.66 -16.33 16.98
N PRO A 84 1.73 -17.07 16.64
CA PRO A 84 3.04 -16.89 17.26
C PRO A 84 3.63 -15.49 17.02
N MET A 85 3.16 -14.76 16.01
CA MET A 85 3.68 -13.43 15.67
C MET A 85 2.89 -12.28 16.29
N PHE A 86 1.88 -12.55 17.11
CA PHE A 86 1.15 -11.50 17.83
C PHE A 86 2.12 -10.61 18.64
N LYS A 87 2.03 -9.30 18.43
CA LYS A 87 2.89 -8.25 19.03
C LYS A 87 4.39 -8.52 18.92
N SER A 88 4.83 -9.18 17.85
CA SER A 88 6.24 -9.51 17.63
C SER A 88 7.01 -8.47 16.83
N PHE A 89 6.31 -7.55 16.16
CA PHE A 89 6.88 -6.56 15.27
C PHE A 89 6.59 -5.13 15.74
N GLN A 90 7.55 -4.24 15.51
CA GLN A 90 7.30 -2.80 15.46
C GLN A 90 6.64 -2.49 14.11
N GLU A 91 5.49 -1.84 14.13
CA GLU A 91 4.73 -1.49 12.94
C GLU A 91 5.14 -0.10 12.45
N GLU A 92 5.61 -0.02 11.21
CA GLU A 92 5.89 1.24 10.52
C GLU A 92 5.02 1.31 9.27
N TYR A 93 4.19 2.35 9.15
CA TYR A 93 3.32 2.54 8.01
C TYR A 93 4.03 3.39 6.95
N LEU A 94 4.18 2.82 5.76
CA LEU A 94 4.68 3.55 4.60
C LEU A 94 3.51 4.30 3.95
N GLY A 95 3.44 5.61 4.22
CA GLY A 95 2.52 6.50 3.52
C GLY A 95 2.98 6.79 2.08
N PHE A 96 2.13 7.48 1.34
CA PHE A 96 2.50 8.03 0.02
C PHE A 96 3.50 9.18 0.15
N LEU A 97 4.13 9.52 -0.98
CA LEU A 97 5.12 10.59 -1.05
C LEU A 97 4.45 11.94 -0.75
N SER A 98 5.18 12.81 -0.06
CA SER A 98 4.76 14.21 0.07
C SER A 98 4.79 14.94 -1.29
N PRO A 99 4.20 16.14 -1.42
CA PRO A 99 4.34 16.95 -2.63
C PRO A 99 5.81 17.18 -3.00
N LYS A 100 6.64 17.46 -1.99
CA LYS A 100 8.09 17.68 -2.15
C LYS A 100 8.78 16.42 -2.66
N ASP A 101 8.53 15.27 -2.03
CA ASP A 101 9.19 14.02 -2.40
C ASP A 101 8.71 13.52 -3.77
N THR A 102 7.44 13.76 -4.12
CA THR A 102 6.89 13.47 -5.45
C THR A 102 7.59 14.30 -6.53
N LYS A 103 7.73 15.61 -6.31
CA LYS A 103 8.46 16.52 -7.21
C LYS A 103 9.91 16.06 -7.37
N SER A 104 10.62 15.82 -6.27
CA SER A 104 12.01 15.34 -6.29
C SER A 104 12.15 14.03 -7.06
N MET A 105 11.30 13.04 -6.79
CA MET A 105 11.32 11.76 -7.51
C MET A 105 11.16 11.94 -9.02
N ILE A 106 10.20 12.76 -9.46
CA ILE A 106 9.93 12.98 -10.89
C ILE A 106 11.12 13.67 -11.56
N GLN A 107 11.64 14.73 -10.95
CA GLN A 107 12.75 15.52 -11.50
C GLN A 107 14.05 14.71 -11.54
N GLU A 108 14.37 13.95 -10.49
CA GLU A 108 15.58 13.12 -10.44
C GLU A 108 15.56 11.99 -11.48
N ILE A 109 14.43 11.27 -11.61
CA ILE A 109 14.27 10.23 -12.63
C ILE A 109 14.32 10.85 -14.04
N GLY A 110 13.71 12.03 -14.23
CA GLY A 110 13.75 12.77 -15.49
C GLY A 110 15.17 13.16 -15.87
N MET A 111 15.94 13.68 -14.91
CA MET A 111 17.34 14.08 -15.10
C MET A 111 18.20 12.91 -15.58
N TRP A 112 18.02 11.69 -15.03
CA TRP A 112 18.74 10.49 -15.51
C TRP A 112 18.44 10.11 -16.97
N LYS A 113 17.42 10.72 -17.59
CA LYS A 113 16.99 10.48 -18.97
C LYS A 113 17.07 11.73 -19.85
N ASP A 114 17.75 12.78 -19.39
CA ASP A 114 17.81 14.09 -20.05
C ASP A 114 16.43 14.71 -20.28
N ILE A 115 15.48 14.49 -19.37
CA ILE A 115 14.13 15.06 -19.40
C ILE A 115 14.04 16.14 -18.32
N VAL A 116 13.72 17.36 -18.75
CA VAL A 116 13.51 18.52 -17.89
C VAL A 116 12.01 18.70 -17.64
N TRP A 117 11.65 18.85 -16.37
CA TRP A 117 10.28 19.18 -15.96
C TRP A 117 10.26 20.60 -15.41
N ASP A 118 9.28 21.38 -15.83
CA ASP A 118 8.98 22.63 -15.16
C ASP A 118 8.55 22.36 -13.71
N ASP A 119 8.89 23.30 -12.84
CA ASP A 119 8.75 23.13 -11.40
C ASP A 119 7.29 22.97 -10.96
N ASP A 120 6.40 23.76 -11.57
CA ASP A 120 4.95 23.72 -11.35
C ASP A 120 4.32 22.48 -12.00
N ALA A 121 4.80 22.05 -13.17
CA ALA A 121 4.36 20.83 -13.83
C ALA A 121 4.67 19.59 -12.98
N ALA A 122 5.89 19.50 -12.41
CA ALA A 122 6.28 18.42 -11.53
C ALA A 122 5.47 18.41 -10.22
N GLU A 123 5.20 19.58 -9.64
CA GLU A 123 4.34 19.72 -8.46
C GLU A 123 2.89 19.30 -8.77
N ARG A 124 2.39 19.63 -9.97
CA ARG A 124 1.02 19.32 -10.40
C ARG A 124 0.73 17.82 -10.42
N VAL A 125 1.72 16.99 -10.72
CA VAL A 125 1.58 15.52 -10.72
C VAL A 125 1.13 14.99 -9.36
N PHE A 126 1.58 15.59 -8.25
CA PHE A 126 1.15 15.19 -6.91
C PHE A 126 -0.36 15.27 -6.76
N TYR A 127 -1.00 16.36 -7.18
CA TYR A 127 -2.46 16.53 -7.04
C TYR A 127 -3.26 15.53 -7.89
N TYR A 128 -2.72 15.13 -9.04
CA TYR A 128 -3.34 14.10 -9.87
C TYR A 128 -3.21 12.70 -9.27
N CYS A 129 -2.05 12.38 -8.69
CA CYS A 129 -1.70 11.02 -8.31
C CYS A 129 -1.76 10.75 -6.79
N GLY A 130 -1.95 11.78 -5.97
CA GLY A 130 -1.96 11.72 -4.49
C GLY A 130 -0.63 11.28 -3.88
N GLY A 131 0.48 11.46 -4.59
CA GLY A 131 1.81 11.02 -4.13
C GLY A 131 2.06 9.50 -4.20
N HIS A 132 1.14 8.72 -4.78
CA HIS A 132 1.33 7.28 -4.92
C HIS A 132 2.52 6.98 -5.88
N PRO A 133 3.63 6.36 -5.43
CA PRO A 133 4.87 6.26 -6.22
C PRO A 133 4.68 5.66 -7.62
N LEU A 134 3.99 4.52 -7.71
CA LEU A 134 3.78 3.84 -9.00
C LEU A 134 2.87 4.63 -9.95
N VAL A 135 1.77 5.19 -9.46
CA VAL A 135 0.85 6.03 -10.26
C VAL A 135 1.56 7.28 -10.75
N CYS A 136 2.31 7.98 -9.88
CA CYS A 136 3.14 9.13 -10.28
C CYS A 136 4.11 8.76 -11.40
N ARG A 137 4.73 7.58 -11.34
CA ARG A 137 5.67 7.09 -12.37
C ARG A 137 4.97 6.74 -13.68
N TYR A 138 3.80 6.10 -13.65
CA TYR A 138 3.01 5.85 -14.86
C TYR A 138 2.58 7.17 -15.51
N PHE A 139 2.06 8.10 -14.71
CA PHE A 139 1.67 9.42 -15.17
C PHE A 139 2.86 10.16 -15.80
N ALA A 140 3.99 10.23 -15.10
CA ALA A 140 5.20 10.89 -15.61
C ALA A 140 5.72 10.22 -16.89
N SER A 141 5.68 8.89 -16.99
CA SER A 141 6.05 8.17 -18.21
C SER A 141 5.16 8.55 -19.40
N MET A 142 3.84 8.67 -19.18
CA MET A 142 2.89 9.14 -20.19
C MET A 142 3.14 10.60 -20.60
N ALA A 143 3.39 11.49 -19.64
CA ALA A 143 3.75 12.87 -19.90
C ALA A 143 5.01 12.97 -20.78
N CYS A 144 6.02 12.19 -20.46
CA CYS A 144 7.26 12.08 -21.22
C CYS A 144 7.14 11.32 -22.55
N LYS A 145 5.96 10.76 -22.89
CA LYS A 145 5.76 9.84 -24.03
C LYS A 145 6.83 8.74 -24.07
N GLY A 146 7.03 8.05 -22.95
CA GLY A 146 8.05 7.01 -22.79
C GLY A 146 9.49 7.53 -22.83
N GLY A 147 9.71 8.84 -22.71
CA GLY A 147 11.02 9.50 -22.72
C GLY A 147 11.42 10.14 -24.06
N SER A 148 10.51 10.12 -25.05
CA SER A 148 10.71 10.79 -26.34
C SER A 148 10.55 12.31 -26.23
N LEU A 149 9.76 12.80 -25.27
CA LEU A 149 9.63 14.21 -24.96
C LEU A 149 10.64 14.60 -23.86
N LYS A 150 11.47 15.61 -24.14
CA LYS A 150 12.59 16.02 -23.26
C LYS A 150 12.28 17.23 -22.38
N HIS A 151 11.15 17.90 -22.61
CA HIS A 151 10.71 19.03 -21.82
C HIS A 151 9.23 18.86 -21.50
N ILE A 152 8.86 18.97 -20.23
CA ILE A 152 7.50 18.76 -19.74
C ILE A 152 7.05 19.99 -18.97
N ASP A 153 6.05 20.65 -19.54
CA ASP A 153 5.39 21.84 -19.00
C ASP A 153 4.01 21.50 -18.40
N MET A 154 3.36 22.52 -17.86
CA MET A 154 2.03 22.39 -17.27
C MET A 154 0.97 21.93 -18.29
N GLU A 155 0.99 22.46 -19.52
CA GLU A 155 0.03 22.10 -20.57
C GLU A 155 0.10 20.59 -20.87
N ARG A 156 1.31 20.04 -20.92
CA ARG A 156 1.51 18.60 -21.12
C ARG A 156 0.92 17.76 -19.99
N VAL A 157 1.08 18.19 -18.75
CA VAL A 157 0.54 17.50 -17.56
C VAL A 157 -0.99 17.50 -17.59
N GLU A 158 -1.61 18.65 -17.84
CA GLU A 158 -3.07 18.78 -17.94
C GLU A 158 -3.65 17.92 -19.08
N PHE A 159 -3.01 17.93 -20.25
CA PHE A 159 -3.38 17.05 -21.37
C PHE A 159 -3.37 15.57 -20.99
N VAL A 160 -2.34 15.12 -20.27
CA VAL A 160 -2.19 13.71 -19.86
C VAL A 160 -3.25 13.33 -18.85
N ALA A 161 -3.56 14.19 -17.89
CA ALA A 161 -4.63 13.95 -16.93
C ALA A 161 -5.98 13.73 -17.62
N ASP A 162 -6.34 14.62 -18.56
CA ASP A 162 -7.55 14.49 -19.36
C ASP A 162 -7.59 13.19 -20.19
N ASP A 163 -6.46 12.81 -20.79
CA ASP A 163 -6.34 11.58 -21.57
C ASP A 163 -6.50 10.33 -20.69
N VAL A 164 -5.88 10.31 -19.51
CA VAL A 164 -6.03 9.22 -18.53
C VAL A 164 -7.50 9.08 -18.12
N VAL A 165 -8.18 10.18 -17.81
CA VAL A 165 -9.60 10.16 -17.42
C VAL A 165 -10.48 9.58 -18.53
N LYS A 166 -10.24 9.95 -19.78
CA LYS A 166 -10.97 9.43 -20.95
C LYS A 166 -10.66 7.96 -21.24
N THR A 167 -9.49 7.47 -20.85
CA THR A 167 -8.98 6.16 -21.24
C THR A 167 -8.82 5.16 -20.10
N PHE A 168 -9.30 5.46 -18.87
CA PHE A 168 -9.12 4.61 -17.68
C PHE A 168 -9.28 3.11 -17.91
N ARG A 169 -10.29 2.69 -18.69
CA ARG A 169 -10.57 1.27 -18.98
C ARG A 169 -9.43 0.52 -19.69
N LYS A 170 -8.55 1.24 -20.38
CA LYS A 170 -7.41 0.70 -21.14
C LYS A 170 -6.07 1.25 -20.67
N ASN A 171 -6.08 2.15 -19.70
CA ASN A 171 -4.90 2.84 -19.20
C ASN A 171 -4.28 2.08 -18.02
N ASP A 172 -2.96 2.04 -17.92
CA ASP A 172 -2.23 1.36 -16.84
C ASP A 172 -2.63 1.87 -15.44
N ILE A 173 -2.90 3.18 -15.30
CA ILE A 173 -3.38 3.77 -14.04
C ILE A 173 -4.77 3.23 -13.67
N GLY A 174 -5.69 3.17 -14.64
CA GLY A 174 -7.04 2.66 -14.39
C GLY A 174 -7.08 1.16 -14.10
N ASN A 175 -6.21 0.38 -14.76
CA ASN A 175 -6.02 -1.05 -14.46
C ASN A 175 -5.41 -1.24 -13.07
N TYR A 176 -4.41 -0.44 -12.71
CA TYR A 176 -3.80 -0.47 -11.38
C TYR A 176 -4.82 -0.15 -10.28
N TYR A 177 -5.63 0.91 -10.44
CA TYR A 177 -6.70 1.20 -9.49
C TYR A 177 -7.71 0.06 -9.37
N LYS A 178 -8.03 -0.63 -10.46
CA LYS A 178 -8.94 -1.77 -10.43
C LYS A 178 -8.36 -2.97 -9.69
N GLU A 179 -7.14 -3.36 -10.04
CA GLU A 179 -6.57 -4.66 -9.67
C GLU A 179 -5.77 -4.61 -8.36
N ALA A 180 -5.09 -3.50 -8.10
CA ALA A 180 -4.16 -3.37 -6.97
C ALA A 180 -4.69 -2.46 -5.86
N VAL A 181 -5.61 -1.53 -6.15
CA VAL A 181 -6.23 -0.70 -5.11
C VAL A 181 -7.59 -1.29 -4.75
N TRP A 182 -8.56 -1.22 -5.66
CA TRP A 182 -9.95 -1.58 -5.38
C TRP A 182 -10.14 -3.03 -4.94
N ALA A 183 -9.45 -3.98 -5.58
CA ALA A 183 -9.57 -5.40 -5.23
C ALA A 183 -8.98 -5.76 -3.85
N LEU A 184 -8.11 -4.92 -3.27
CA LEU A 184 -7.53 -5.13 -1.94
C LEU A 184 -8.39 -4.56 -0.80
N LEU A 185 -9.34 -3.70 -1.13
CA LEU A 185 -10.19 -3.04 -0.14
C LEU A 185 -11.33 -3.96 0.31
N THR A 186 -11.73 -3.83 1.56
CA THR A 186 -12.88 -4.53 2.14
C THR A 186 -14.20 -3.92 1.68
N GLU A 187 -15.31 -4.63 1.90
CA GLU A 187 -16.66 -4.11 1.59
C GLU A 187 -16.93 -2.79 2.34
N HIS A 188 -16.60 -2.70 3.63
CA HIS A 188 -16.75 -1.46 4.39
C HIS A 188 -15.87 -0.32 3.88
N GLU A 189 -14.66 -0.61 3.38
CA GLU A 189 -13.81 0.41 2.75
C GLU A 189 -14.40 0.88 1.41
N HIS A 190 -15.02 -0.01 0.62
CA HIS A 190 -15.78 0.39 -0.57
C HIS A 190 -16.98 1.27 -0.23
N GLU A 191 -17.71 0.95 0.84
CA GLU A 191 -18.84 1.73 1.34
C GLU A 191 -18.39 3.15 1.72
N VAL A 192 -17.35 3.28 2.56
CA VAL A 192 -16.80 4.58 2.98
C VAL A 192 -16.34 5.42 1.78
N LEU A 193 -15.64 4.82 0.82
CA LEU A 193 -15.23 5.52 -0.40
C LEU A 193 -16.44 6.00 -1.23
N ALA A 194 -17.49 5.18 -1.33
CA ALA A 194 -18.70 5.57 -2.03
C ALA A 194 -19.46 6.71 -1.32
N GLU A 195 -19.43 6.74 0.02
CA GLU A 195 -19.99 7.84 0.80
C GLU A 195 -19.22 9.14 0.58
N ILE A 196 -17.88 9.10 0.61
CA ILE A 196 -17.01 10.25 0.36
C ILE A 196 -17.26 10.84 -1.04
N CYS A 197 -17.47 10.01 -2.07
CA CYS A 197 -17.76 10.53 -3.41
C CYS A 197 -19.17 11.15 -3.53
N LYS A 198 -20.13 10.70 -2.71
CA LYS A 198 -21.54 11.14 -2.73
C LYS A 198 -21.80 12.39 -1.87
N LYS A 199 -21.08 12.55 -0.76
CA LYS A 199 -21.27 13.64 0.21
C LYS A 199 -20.02 14.53 0.21
N SER A 200 -20.21 15.82 -0.04
CA SER A 200 -19.16 16.83 0.22
C SER A 200 -18.95 17.08 1.71
N ASP A 201 -19.92 16.71 2.56
CA ASP A 201 -19.93 17.15 3.96
C ASP A 201 -20.46 16.07 4.91
N ILE A 202 -19.62 15.72 5.89
CA ILE A 202 -19.90 15.00 7.13
C ILE A 202 -20.26 13.50 6.96
N ILE A 203 -19.26 12.64 7.17
CA ILE A 203 -19.47 11.22 7.47
C ILE A 203 -20.02 11.14 8.90
N THR A 204 -21.35 11.03 9.06
CA THR A 204 -21.96 10.68 10.35
C THR A 204 -21.65 9.22 10.65
N HIS A 205 -20.59 8.97 11.42
CA HIS A 205 -20.14 7.64 11.81
C HIS A 205 -21.24 6.85 12.54
N THR A 206 -21.67 5.73 11.96
CA THR A 206 -22.77 4.91 12.50
C THR A 206 -22.34 3.52 12.99
N SER A 207 -21.12 3.04 12.69
CA SER A 207 -20.58 1.79 13.25
C SER A 207 -19.06 1.82 13.49
N GLU A 208 -18.57 0.93 14.35
CA GLU A 208 -17.13 0.73 14.64
C GLU A 208 -16.37 0.29 13.38
N ASP A 209 -16.94 -0.62 12.58
CA ASP A 209 -16.35 -1.08 11.32
C ASP A 209 -16.14 0.05 10.29
N HIS A 210 -17.05 1.04 10.25
CA HIS A 210 -16.91 2.22 9.39
C HIS A 210 -15.75 3.12 9.83
N GLN A 211 -15.53 3.27 11.14
CA GLN A 211 -14.42 4.05 11.66
C GLN A 211 -13.08 3.37 11.35
N ASP A 212 -13.01 2.06 11.54
CA ASP A 212 -11.82 1.27 11.21
C ASP A 212 -11.51 1.29 9.71
N ALA A 213 -12.52 1.20 8.85
CA ALA A 213 -12.37 1.34 7.41
C ALA A 213 -11.79 2.70 7.02
N LEU A 214 -12.31 3.80 7.58
CA LEU A 214 -11.79 5.14 7.34
C LEU A 214 -10.33 5.28 7.79
N ILE A 215 -9.99 4.82 9.00
CA ILE A 215 -8.62 4.84 9.52
C ILE A 215 -7.67 4.06 8.59
N ASN A 216 -8.11 2.93 8.06
CA ASN A 216 -7.30 2.14 7.13
C ASN A 216 -7.10 2.86 5.79
N LEU A 217 -8.15 3.48 5.24
CA LEU A 217 -8.06 4.28 4.02
C LEU A 217 -7.13 5.49 4.16
N GLU A 218 -7.13 6.14 5.34
CA GLU A 218 -6.18 7.20 5.68
C GLU A 218 -4.75 6.67 5.77
N ARG A 219 -4.54 5.51 6.41
CA ARG A 219 -3.22 4.87 6.49
C ARG A 219 -2.69 4.44 5.12
N PHE A 220 -3.57 4.01 4.22
CA PHE A 220 -3.23 3.75 2.83
C PHE A 220 -2.96 5.03 2.03
N GLY A 221 -3.24 6.22 2.58
CA GLY A 221 -3.08 7.50 1.88
C GLY A 221 -4.13 7.77 0.81
N LEU A 222 -5.20 6.98 0.73
CA LEU A 222 -6.28 7.15 -0.25
C LEU A 222 -7.25 8.26 0.14
N VAL A 223 -7.42 8.47 1.45
CA VAL A 223 -8.30 9.46 2.05
C VAL A 223 -7.48 10.39 2.94
N ARG A 224 -7.85 11.67 2.96
CA ARG A 224 -7.37 12.66 3.93
C ARG A 224 -8.57 13.24 4.65
N THR A 225 -8.48 13.33 5.98
CA THR A 225 -9.49 14.00 6.79
C THR A 225 -8.94 15.30 7.37
N GLU A 226 -9.62 16.41 7.09
CA GLU A 226 -9.34 17.73 7.64
C GLU A 226 -10.64 18.38 8.11
N ASN A 227 -10.63 18.97 9.31
CA ASN A 227 -11.79 19.69 9.87
C ASN A 227 -13.11 18.87 9.83
N ASN A 228 -13.04 17.56 10.11
CA ASN A 228 -14.16 16.60 10.03
C ASN A 228 -14.74 16.40 8.62
N MET A 229 -14.01 16.79 7.57
CA MET A 229 -14.32 16.47 6.18
C MET A 229 -13.28 15.52 5.63
N SER A 230 -13.73 14.40 5.08
CA SER A 230 -12.88 13.42 4.43
C SER A 230 -12.97 13.58 2.91
N CYS A 231 -11.83 13.67 2.24
CA CYS A 231 -11.73 13.75 0.79
C CYS A 231 -10.69 12.75 0.25
N LEU A 232 -10.78 12.44 -1.03
CA LEU A 232 -9.80 11.59 -1.70
C LEU A 232 -8.51 12.37 -1.97
N THR A 233 -7.36 11.74 -1.76
CA THR A 233 -6.06 12.40 -1.91
C THR A 233 -5.68 12.69 -3.36
N ALA A 234 -6.19 11.90 -4.31
CA ALA A 234 -5.79 11.93 -5.72
C ALA A 234 -6.97 12.22 -6.66
N ASN A 235 -6.86 13.25 -7.50
CA ASN A 235 -7.90 13.62 -8.46
C ASN A 235 -8.19 12.51 -9.50
N LEU A 236 -7.16 11.78 -9.94
CA LEU A 236 -7.36 10.66 -10.87
C LEU A 236 -8.09 9.50 -10.20
N PHE A 237 -7.83 9.24 -8.92
CA PHE A 237 -8.53 8.20 -8.19
C PHE A 237 -10.00 8.58 -7.96
N ASP A 238 -10.29 9.83 -7.60
CA ASP A 238 -11.68 10.34 -7.49
C ASP A 238 -12.42 10.20 -8.82
N SER A 239 -11.82 10.65 -9.93
CA SER A 239 -12.42 10.55 -11.26
C SER A 239 -12.69 9.10 -11.66
N TRP A 240 -11.73 8.21 -11.39
CA TRP A 240 -11.87 6.78 -11.67
C TRP A 240 -12.99 6.14 -10.84
N LEU A 241 -13.05 6.47 -9.55
CA LEU A 241 -14.01 5.93 -8.61
C LEU A 241 -15.43 6.39 -8.93
N ARG A 242 -15.62 7.68 -9.23
CA ARG A 242 -16.91 8.23 -9.69
C ARG A 242 -17.42 7.51 -10.94
N GLY A 243 -16.56 7.34 -11.94
CA GLY A 243 -16.89 6.59 -13.16
C GLY A 243 -17.23 5.12 -12.89
N ARG A 244 -16.63 4.49 -11.86
CA ARG A 244 -16.95 3.13 -11.43
C ARG A 244 -18.29 3.04 -10.71
N LEU A 245 -18.59 4.02 -9.86
CA LEU A 245 -19.82 4.09 -9.07
C LEU A 245 -21.02 4.62 -9.86
N GLY A 246 -20.79 5.18 -11.05
CA GLY A 246 -21.84 5.72 -11.92
C GLY A 246 -22.41 7.06 -11.43
N ILE A 247 -21.57 7.88 -10.80
CA ILE A 247 -21.90 9.19 -10.22
C ILE A 247 -21.09 10.32 -10.86
#